data_AF-A0A447QK62-F1
#
_entry.id   AF-A0A447QK62-F1
#
_cell.length_a   1.000
_cell.length_b   1.000
_cell.length_c   1.000
_cell.angle_alpha   90.00
_cell.angle_beta   90.00
_cell.angle_gamma   90.00
#
_symmetry.space_group_name_H-M   'P 1'
#
loop_
_entity.id
_entity.type
_entity.pdbx_description
1 polymer ?
#
loop_
_entity_poly.entity_id
_entity_poly.type
_entity_poly.pdbx_seq_one_letter_code
_entity_poly.pdbx_strand_id
1 'polypeptide(L)' 'MDMISVDLGPNAGDKVGDEAILWGAELPVERVAAATGISAYELITKLTQRVAMEYIGD' A
#
# COMPACT_ATOMS: atom_id res chain seq x y z
N MET A 1 4.07 3.86 -15.35
CA MET A 1 4.49 2.89 -14.32
C MET A 1 3.33 2.80 -13.37
N ASP A 2 2.66 1.64 -13.34
CA ASP A 2 1.25 1.56 -12.89
C ASP A 2 0.93 0.25 -12.15
N MET A 3 1.93 -0.64 -12.03
CA MET A 3 1.76 -1.97 -11.44
C MET A 3 2.96 -2.29 -10.55
N ILE A 4 2.67 -3.02 -9.47
CA ILE A 4 3.64 -3.65 -8.57
C ILE A 4 3.31 -5.15 -8.59
N SER A 5 4.31 -6.01 -8.60
CA SER A 5 4.12 -7.46 -8.54
C SER A 5 4.45 -7.97 -7.15
N VAL A 6 3.65 -8.92 -6.67
CA VAL A 6 3.87 -9.65 -5.41
C VAL A 6 3.82 -11.14 -5.71
N ASP A 7 4.53 -11.93 -4.91
CA ASP A 7 4.42 -13.38 -4.95
C ASP A 7 3.33 -13.83 -3.98
N LEU A 8 2.28 -14.47 -4.50
CA LEU A 8 1.17 -14.99 -3.71
C LEU A 8 1.44 -16.42 -3.20
N GLY A 9 2.41 -17.12 -3.78
CA GLY A 9 2.69 -18.52 -3.52
C GLY A 9 1.81 -19.50 -4.32
N PRO A 10 2.19 -20.79 -4.33
CA PRO A 10 1.67 -21.79 -5.27
C PRO A 10 0.21 -22.21 -5.07
N ASN A 11 -0.40 -21.92 -3.92
CA ASN A 11 -1.78 -22.29 -3.58
C ASN A 11 -2.60 -21.07 -3.13
N ALA A 12 -2.25 -19.89 -3.62
CA ALA A 12 -2.99 -18.66 -3.34
C ALA A 12 -4.45 -18.76 -3.78
N GLY A 13 -5.36 -18.29 -2.92
CA GLY A 13 -6.79 -18.22 -3.21
C GLY A 13 -7.23 -16.85 -3.74
N ASP A 14 -6.32 -15.89 -3.75
CA ASP A 14 -6.53 -14.50 -4.12
C ASP A 14 -6.91 -14.37 -5.60
N LYS A 15 -7.76 -13.37 -5.89
CA LYS A 15 -8.38 -13.15 -7.19
C LYS A 15 -8.22 -11.72 -7.64
N VAL A 16 -8.43 -11.52 -8.95
CA VAL A 16 -8.50 -10.18 -9.52
C VAL A 16 -9.66 -9.42 -8.89
N GLY A 17 -9.36 -8.25 -8.33
CA GLY A 17 -10.33 -7.39 -7.64
C GLY A 17 -10.29 -7.51 -6.12
N ASP A 18 -9.53 -8.46 -5.56
CA ASP A 18 -9.31 -8.53 -4.11
C ASP A 18 -8.49 -7.32 -3.63
N GLU A 19 -8.71 -6.93 -2.38
CA GLU A 19 -8.08 -5.75 -1.79
C GLU A 19 -6.58 -5.99 -1.55
N ALA A 20 -5.78 -4.95 -1.81
CA ALA A 20 -4.35 -4.94 -1.49
C ALA A 20 -4.01 -3.70 -0.64
N ILE A 21 -3.46 -3.93 0.55
CA ILE A 21 -3.07 -2.87 1.49
C ILE A 21 -1.55 -2.63 1.38
N LEU A 22 -1.14 -1.46 0.87
CA LEU A 22 0.28 -1.07 0.84
C LEU A 22 0.80 -0.58 2.20
N TRP A 23 -0.05 0.11 2.95
CA TRP A 23 0.08 0.40 4.37
C TRP A 23 -1.31 0.71 4.94
N GLY A 24 -1.54 0.43 6.22
CA GLY A 24 -2.85 0.54 6.86
C GLY A 24 -2.86 -0.07 8.26
N ALA A 25 -4.05 -0.42 8.76
CA ALA A 25 -4.22 -0.99 10.10
C ALA A 25 -3.38 -2.26 10.33
N GLU A 26 -3.27 -3.12 9.32
CA GLU A 26 -2.50 -4.38 9.41
C GLU A 26 -0.99 -4.19 9.13
N LEU A 27 -0.61 -3.10 8.47
CA LEU A 27 0.77 -2.82 8.07
C LEU A 27 1.10 -1.33 8.28
N PRO A 28 1.66 -0.95 9.44
CA PRO A 28 2.04 0.43 9.72
C PRO A 28 3.04 0.97 8.70
N VAL A 29 2.87 2.24 8.28
CA VAL A 29 3.72 2.88 7.27
C VAL A 29 5.19 2.97 7.71
N GLU A 30 5.46 2.99 9.02
CA GLU A 30 6.81 2.98 9.58
C GLU A 30 7.56 1.67 9.27
N ARG A 31 6.85 0.54 9.13
CA ARG A 31 7.48 -0.71 8.68
C ARG A 31 7.87 -0.64 7.22
N VAL A 32 7.06 0.01 6.39
CA VAL A 32 7.37 0.26 4.97
C VAL A 32 8.54 1.23 4.85
N ALA A 33 8.58 2.28 5.67
CA ALA A 33 9.72 3.20 5.75
C ALA A 33 11.03 2.48 6.07
N ALA A 34 11.02 1.60 7.08
CA ALA A 34 12.19 0.80 7.45
C ALA A 34 12.65 -0.14 6.32
N ALA A 35 11.72 -0.73 5.56
CA ALA A 35 12.05 -1.64 4.46
C ALA A 35 12.55 -0.92 3.19
N THR A 36 12.09 0.31 2.95
CA THR A 36 12.41 1.08 1.75
C THR A 36 13.58 2.06 1.93
N GLY A 37 13.91 2.41 3.18
CA GLY A 37 14.87 3.48 3.49
C GLY A 37 14.32 4.89 3.26
N ILE A 38 13.03 5.02 2.96
CA ILE A 38 12.35 6.31 2.75
C ILE A 38 11.67 6.71 4.06
N SER A 39 11.66 8.00 4.39
CA SER A 39 10.97 8.46 5.60
C SER A 39 9.45 8.24 5.51
N ALA A 40 8.81 7.89 6.63
CA ALA A 40 7.35 7.78 6.68
C ALA A 40 6.65 9.08 6.24
N TYR A 41 7.23 10.24 6.56
CA TYR A 41 6.75 11.54 6.12
C TYR A 41 6.70 11.66 4.59
N GLU A 42 7.76 11.24 3.91
CA GLU A 42 7.80 11.28 2.45
C GLU A 42 6.79 10.30 1.83
N LEU A 43 6.65 9.09 2.40
CA LEU A 43 5.68 8.09 1.94
C LEU A 43 4.24 8.61 1.96
N ILE A 44 3.85 9.34 3.01
CA ILE A 44 2.46 9.84 3.16
C ILE A 44 2.21 11.17 2.43
N THR A 45 3.26 11.97 2.17
CA THR A 45 3.09 13.32 1.58
C THR A 45 3.39 13.40 0.08
N LYS A 46 4.27 12.54 -0.47
CA LYS A 46 4.63 12.54 -1.90
C LYS A 46 3.71 11.64 -2.75
N LEU A 47 2.42 11.60 -2.44
CA LEU A 47 1.44 10.95 -3.30
C LEU A 47 1.10 11.84 -4.51
N THR A 48 0.96 11.23 -5.69
CA THR A 48 0.53 11.97 -6.90
C THR A 48 -0.99 12.15 -6.91
N GLN A 49 -1.49 13.08 -7.73
CA GLN A 49 -2.94 13.34 -7.86
C GLN A 49 -3.77 12.19 -8.43
N ARG A 50 -3.13 11.09 -8.87
CA ARG A 50 -3.84 9.91 -9.39
C ARG A 50 -4.52 9.08 -8.30
N VAL A 51 -4.10 9.22 -7.04
CA VAL A 51 -4.68 8.48 -5.92
C VAL A 51 -6.01 9.14 -5.54
N ALA A 52 -7.08 8.36 -5.53
CA ALA A 52 -8.38 8.82 -5.05
C ALA A 52 -8.36 8.95 -3.52
N MET A 53 -8.92 10.04 -3.01
CA MET A 53 -9.00 10.32 -1.57
C MET A 53 -10.44 10.11 -1.10
N GLU A 54 -10.61 9.27 -0.09
CA GLU A 54 -11.88 9.04 0.58
C GLU A 54 -11.75 9.47 2.04
N TYR A 55 -12.74 10.22 2.53
CA TYR A 55 -12.78 10.70 3.91
C TYR A 55 -13.83 9.89 4.65
N ILE A 56 -13.35 8.97 5.49
CA ILE A 56 -14.19 8.09 6.28
C ILE A 56 -14.20 8.63 7.71
N GLY A 57 -15.39 8.94 8.21
CA GLY A 57 -15.68 9.36 9.57
C GLY A 57 -17.12 9.01 9.90
N ASP A 58 -17.48 9.05 11.18
CA ASP A 58 -18.88 8.87 11.62
C ASP A 58 -19.79 10.02 11.14
#